data_AF-A0A8T5P4S4-F1
#
_entry.id   AF-A0A8T5P4S4-F1
#
_cell.length_a   1.000
_cell.length_b   1.000
_cell.length_c   1.000
_cell.angle_alpha   90.00
_cell.angle_beta   90.00
_cell.angle_gamma   90.00
#
_symmetry.space_group_name_H-M   'P 1'
#
loop_
_entity.id
_entity.type
_entity.pdbx_description
1 polymer ?
#
loop_
_entity_poly.entity_id
_entity_poly.type
_entity_poly.pdbx_seq_one_letter_code
_entity_poly.pdbx_strand_id
1 'polypeptide(L)' 'MIFQAKQKVKEGKVVKVEVDCDELIRKVRITGDFFLHPEDILEEIEKSMVGLVR' A
#
# COMPACT_ATOMS: atom_id res chain seq x y z
N MET A 1 2.95 3.71 -14.52
CA MET A 1 3.71 4.82 -13.92
C MET A 1 3.88 4.51 -12.45
N ILE A 2 5.06 4.75 -11.88
CA ILE A 2 5.31 4.45 -10.46
C ILE A 2 5.09 5.70 -9.61
N PHE A 3 4.23 5.60 -8.61
CA PHE A 3 3.95 6.61 -7.60
C PHE A 3 4.40 6.10 -6.23
N GLN A 4 4.91 7.02 -5.41
CA GLN A 4 5.35 6.71 -4.05
C GLN A 4 4.84 7.75 -3.07
N ALA A 5 4.35 7.31 -1.92
CA ALA A 5 3.93 8.16 -0.82
C ALA A 5 4.49 7.62 0.50
N LYS A 6 4.84 8.52 1.41
CA LYS A 6 5.17 8.15 2.80
C LYS A 6 4.41 9.05 3.77
N GLN A 7 3.93 8.46 4.86
CA GLN A 7 3.23 9.20 5.90
C GLN A 7 3.63 8.68 7.28
N LYS A 8 3.89 9.62 8.20
CA LYS A 8 3.98 9.29 9.63
C LYS A 8 2.57 9.21 10.20
N VAL A 9 2.28 8.12 10.90
CA VAL A 9 1.01 7.90 11.58
C VAL A 9 1.18 8.01 13.10
N LYS A 10 0.10 7.79 13.87
CA LYS A 10 0.14 7.83 15.33
C LYS A 10 1.22 6.88 15.87
N GLU A 11 1.74 7.20 17.06
CA GLU A 11 2.81 6.45 17.73
C GLU A 11 4.17 6.46 17.01
N GLY A 12 4.37 7.37 16.05
CA GLY A 12 5.66 7.54 15.37
C GLY A 12 5.94 6.50 14.27
N LYS A 13 5.00 5.58 14.01
CA LYS A 13 5.08 4.62 12.92
C LYS A 13 5.00 5.33 11.56
N VAL A 14 5.49 4.67 10.52
CA VAL A 14 5.61 5.13 9.15
C VAL A 14 4.97 4.12 8.23
N VAL A 15 4.10 4.61 7.36
CA VAL A 15 3.55 3.84 6.24
C VAL A 15 4.10 4.40 4.95
N LYS A 16 4.61 3.52 4.09
CA LYS A 16 5.08 3.80 2.74
C LYS A 16 4.22 3.01 1.78
N VAL A 17 3.78 3.66 0.71
CA VAL A 17 2.99 3.04 -0.35
C VAL A 17 3.67 3.30 -1.68
N GLU A 18 3.86 2.23 -2.45
CA GLU A 18 4.32 2.30 -3.83
C GLU A 18 3.21 1.73 -4.72
N VAL A 19 2.83 2.48 -5.75
CA VAL A 19 1.76 2.11 -6.67
C VAL A 19 2.32 2.15 -8.09
N ASP A 20 2.22 1.05 -8.82
CA ASP A 20 2.37 1.05 -10.26
C ASP A 20 0.99 1.12 -10.91
N CYS A 21 0.66 2.28 -11.49
CA CYS A 21 -0.59 2.48 -12.20
C CYS A 21 -0.40 3.26 -13.50
N ASP A 22 -1.15 2.88 -14.53
CA ASP A 22 -1.33 3.69 -15.74
C ASP A 22 -2.79 4.17 -15.78
N GLU A 23 -3.66 3.47 -16.51
CA GLU A 23 -5.12 3.64 -16.45
C GLU A 23 -5.72 2.93 -15.24
N LEU A 24 -5.16 1.77 -14.89
CA LEU A 24 -5.51 0.98 -13.72
C LEU A 24 -4.30 0.72 -12.84
N ILE A 25 -4.56 0.42 -11.57
CA ILE A 25 -3.56 -0.03 -10.61
C ILE A 25 -3.12 -1.45 -10.97
N ARG A 26 -1.88 -1.61 -11.42
CA ARG A 26 -1.28 -2.91 -11.72
C ARG A 26 -0.71 -3.58 -10.49
N LYS A 27 -0.16 -2.78 -9.58
CA LYS A 27 0.46 -3.27 -8.34
C LYS A 27 0.43 -2.20 -7.27
N VAL A 28 0.19 -2.63 -6.03
CA VAL A 28 0.39 -1.81 -4.83
C VAL A 28 1.34 -2.57 -3.91
N ARG A 29 2.24 -1.84 -3.27
CA ARG A 29 3.08 -2.36 -2.20
C ARG A 29 3.04 -1.42 -1.01
N ILE A 30 2.63 -1.91 0.14
CA ILE A 30 2.58 -1.21 1.41
C ILE A 30 3.70 -1.76 2.29
N THR A 31 4.54 -0.86 2.81
CA THR A 31 5.63 -1.21 3.72
C THR A 31 5.70 -0.20 4.86
N GLY A 32 6.34 -0.58 5.97
CA GLY A 32 6.43 0.30 7.13
C GLY A 32 6.83 -0.45 8.39
N ASP A 33 6.96 0.30 9.48
CA ASP A 33 7.21 -0.18 10.85
C ASP A 33 5.89 -0.21 11.64
N PHE A 34 4.88 -0.87 11.09
CA PHE A 34 3.59 -1.11 11.74
C PHE A 34 3.40 -2.60 12.04
N PHE A 35 2.52 -2.88 13.00
CA PHE A 35 2.09 -4.23 13.31
C PHE A 35 0.68 -4.42 12.75
N LEU A 36 0.48 -5.48 11.99
CA LEU A 36 -0.81 -5.88 11.46
C LEU A 36 -1.00 -7.36 11.77
N HIS A 37 -2.13 -7.69 12.40
CA HIS A 37 -2.47 -9.07 12.74
C HIS A 37 -3.92 -9.36 12.35
N PRO A 38 -4.16 -10.49 11.65
CA PRO A 38 -3.17 -11.38 11.05
C PRO A 38 -2.37 -10.70 9.90
N GLU A 39 -1.23 -11.29 9.58
CA GLU A 39 -0.23 -10.71 8.67
C GLU A 39 -0.68 -10.71 7.19
N ASP A 40 -1.57 -11.64 6.83
CA ASP A 40 -2.18 -11.82 5.51
C ASP A 40 -3.13 -10.68 5.11
N ILE A 41 -3.69 -9.93 6.09
CA ILE A 41 -4.55 -8.76 5.82
C ILE A 41 -3.83 -7.74 4.93
N LEU A 42 -2.51 -7.58 5.07
CA LEU A 42 -1.77 -6.63 4.24
C LEU A 42 -1.85 -7.02 2.76
N GLU A 43 -1.70 -8.32 2.48
CA GLU A 43 -1.78 -8.86 1.13
C GLU A 43 -3.20 -8.77 0.57
N GLU A 44 -4.23 -8.99 1.41
CA GLU A 44 -5.63 -8.79 1.01
C GLU A 44 -5.92 -7.33 0.63
N ILE A 45 -5.43 -6.37 1.42
CA ILE A 45 -5.56 -4.94 1.14
C ILE A 45 -4.88 -4.61 -0.19
N GLU A 46 -3.64 -5.04 -0.40
CA GLU A 46 -2.91 -4.82 -1.65
C GLU A 46 -3.66 -5.40 -2.86
N LYS A 47 -4.14 -6.65 -2.75
CA LYS A 47 -4.91 -7.32 -3.82
C LYS A 47 -6.23 -6.63 -4.12
N SER A 48 -6.92 -6.11 -3.10
CA SER A 48 -8.21 -5.42 -3.27
C SER A 48 -8.12 -4.15 -4.11
N MET A 49 -6.93 -3.56 -4.20
CA MET A 49 -6.69 -2.33 -4.97
C MET A 49 -6.23 -2.60 -6.41
N VAL A 50 -5.70 -3.79 -6.71
CA VAL A 50 -5.27 -4.13 -8.06
C VAL A 50 -6.49 -4.19 -8.98
N GLY A 51 -6.40 -3.53 -10.14
CA GLY A 51 -7.48 -3.44 -11.12
C GLY A 51 -8.39 -2.21 -10.94
N LEU A 52 -8.26 -1.45 -9.85
CA LEU A 52 -8.98 -0.18 -9.71
C LEU A 52 -8.46 0.84 -10.72
N VAL A 53 -9.37 1.62 -11.29
CA VAL A 53 -9.09 2.67 -12.29
C VAL A 53 -8.77 3.98 -11.59
N ARG A 54 -7.82 4.73 -12.15
CA ARG A 54 -7.40 6.05 -11.63
C ARG A 54 -8.50 7.10 -11.65
#